data_AF-A0A4V2VI83-F1
#
_entry.id   AF-A0A4V2VI83-F1
#
_cell.length_a   1.000
_cell.length_b   1.000
_cell.length_c   1.000
_cell.angle_alpha   90.00
_cell.angle_beta   90.00
_cell.angle_gamma   90.00
#
_symmetry.space_group_name_H-M   'P 1'
#
loop_
_entity.id
_entity.type
_entity.pdbx_description
1 polymer ?
#
loop_
_entity_poly.entity_id
_entity_poly.type
_entity_poly.pdbx_seq_one_letter_code
_entity_poly.pdbx_strand_id
1 'polypeptide(L)'
;MLLPDTALDYMVGTPYGVTKPNQTIMQYIATNKEYTRRTGKQLKIRSLEELKNKASADIPGGGRAVASRYDANMLKPWMPMPYRFLPVYQDGLPNFTVPGIARTGPPDVMCPNAISYGGAVTPLRPDRARPERDEVRL
;
A
#
# COMPACT_ATOMS: atom_id res chain seq x y z
N MET A 1 3.18 7.05 1.02
CA MET A 1 3.50 5.63 1.17
C MET A 1 2.22 4.82 1.20
N LEU A 2 2.23 3.66 0.55
CA LEU A 2 1.15 2.69 0.50
C LEU A 2 1.60 1.42 1.24
N LEU A 3 0.72 0.91 2.08
CA LEU A 3 0.92 -0.30 2.88
C LEU A 3 -0.26 -1.25 2.69
N PRO A 4 -0.08 -2.58 2.85
CA PRO A 4 -1.20 -3.49 3.02
C PRO A 4 -2.07 -3.11 4.22
N ASP A 5 -3.37 -3.39 4.15
CA ASP A 5 -4.34 -3.25 5.24
C ASP A 5 -3.89 -4.00 6.50
N THR A 6 -3.54 -5.28 6.35
CA THR A 6 -3.09 -6.16 7.43
C THR A 6 -1.84 -5.65 8.15
N ALA A 7 -0.89 -5.10 7.41
CA ALA A 7 0.32 -4.52 7.97
C ALA A 7 0.01 -3.23 8.73
N LEU A 8 -0.87 -2.39 8.19
CA LEU A 8 -1.27 -1.14 8.84
C LEU A 8 -2.03 -1.42 10.15
N ASP A 9 -2.97 -2.36 10.14
CA ASP A 9 -3.72 -2.77 11.33
C ASP A 9 -2.79 -3.34 12.41
N TYR A 10 -1.80 -4.14 12.01
CA TYR A 10 -0.78 -4.65 12.93
C TYR A 10 0.03 -3.51 13.56
N MET A 11 0.45 -2.52 12.78
CA MET A 11 1.21 -1.38 13.31
C MET A 11 0.36 -0.46 14.20
N VAL A 12 -0.95 -0.41 14.00
CA VAL A 12 -1.88 0.32 14.87
C VAL A 12 -2.13 -0.45 16.17
N GLY A 13 -2.30 -1.77 16.11
CA GLY A 13 -2.58 -2.61 17.27
C GLY A 13 -1.36 -2.91 18.16
N THR A 14 -0.14 -2.73 17.63
CA THR A 14 1.10 -3.08 18.35
C THR A 14 1.66 -1.86 19.12
N PRO A 15 1.83 -1.96 20.46
CA PRO A 15 2.52 -0.94 21.24
C PRO A 15 4.00 -0.80 20.84
N TYR A 16 4.53 0.42 20.92
CA TYR A 16 5.92 0.76 20.61
C TYR A 16 6.84 0.37 21.78
N GLY A 17 7.08 -0.94 21.90
CA GLY A 17 8.08 -1.53 22.79
C GLY A 17 7.95 -1.20 24.28
N VAL A 18 8.96 -1.61 25.04
CA VAL A 18 9.04 -1.40 26.49
C VAL A 18 9.32 0.06 26.89
N THR A 19 9.90 0.85 25.98
CA THR A 19 10.37 2.21 26.25
C THR A 19 9.28 3.28 26.11
N LYS A 20 8.20 3.03 25.35
CA LYS A 20 7.02 3.91 25.27
C LYS A 20 5.73 3.09 25.15
N PRO A 21 5.27 2.44 26.23
CA PRO A 21 4.12 1.53 26.20
C PRO A 21 2.79 2.23 25.81
N ASN A 22 2.70 3.55 25.95
CA ASN A 22 1.47 4.31 25.67
C ASN A 22 1.32 4.80 24.23
N GLN A 23 2.23 4.41 23.31
CA GLN A 23 2.14 4.78 21.90
C GLN A 23 2.21 3.53 21.03
N THR A 24 1.47 3.52 19.93
CA THR A 24 1.53 2.44 18.94
C THR A 24 2.67 2.68 17.95
N ILE A 25 3.08 1.65 17.21
CA ILE A 25 4.12 1.78 16.16
C ILE A 25 3.71 2.87 15.16
N MET A 26 2.44 2.89 14.73
CA MET A 26 1.94 3.93 13.82
C MET A 26 2.01 5.33 14.42
N GLN A 27 1.75 5.50 15.72
CA GLN A 27 1.79 6.79 16.37
C GLN A 27 3.22 7.32 16.51
N TYR A 28 4.18 6.43 16.79
CA TYR A 28 5.60 6.76 16.79
C TYR A 28 6.08 7.19 15.41
N ILE A 29 5.77 6.39 14.37
CA ILE A 29 6.09 6.73 12.98
C ILE A 29 5.38 8.01 12.59
N ALA A 30 4.14 8.24 13.03
CA ALA A 30 3.39 9.46 12.73
C ALA A 30 4.10 10.73 13.22
N THR A 31 4.67 10.66 14.41
CA THR A 31 5.33 11.77 15.10
C THR A 31 6.77 11.97 14.59
N ASN A 32 7.53 10.90 14.38
CA ASN A 32 8.97 10.94 14.09
C ASN A 32 9.31 10.79 12.61
N LYS A 33 8.52 11.41 11.72
CA LYS A 33 8.77 11.33 10.27
C LYS A 33 9.93 12.25 9.86
N GLU A 34 11.09 11.66 9.64
CA GLU A 34 12.27 12.40 9.17
C GLU A 34 12.02 13.09 7.82
N TYR A 35 11.26 12.46 6.92
CA TYR A 35 10.85 13.09 5.65
C TYR A 35 10.12 14.42 5.87
N THR A 36 9.14 14.43 6.78
CA THR A 36 8.37 15.64 7.09
C THR A 36 9.26 16.69 7.76
N ARG A 37 10.19 16.28 8.64
CA ARG A 37 11.15 17.19 9.29
C ARG A 37 12.10 17.86 8.29
N ARG A 38 12.60 17.11 7.31
CA ARG A 38 13.54 17.61 6.30
C ARG A 38 12.87 18.48 5.23
N THR A 39 11.69 18.07 4.77
CA THR A 39 11.05 18.69 3.60
C THR A 39 9.91 19.64 3.94
N GLY A 40 9.44 19.65 5.19
CA GLY A 40 8.22 20.35 5.63
C GLY A 40 6.93 19.77 5.05
N LYS A 41 7.00 18.75 4.19
CA LYS A 41 5.85 18.15 3.52
C LYS A 41 5.33 16.95 4.30
N GLN A 42 4.01 16.92 4.53
CA GLN A 42 3.37 15.82 5.25
C GLN A 42 3.51 14.49 4.48
N LEU A 43 4.09 13.47 5.12
CA LEU A 43 4.06 12.11 4.59
C LEU A 43 2.69 11.46 4.84
N LYS A 44 1.93 11.25 3.76
CA LYS A 44 0.66 10.52 3.77
C LYS A 44 0.91 9.01 3.69
N ILE A 45 0.34 8.26 4.64
CA ILE A 45 0.35 6.79 4.67
C ILE A 45 -1.08 6.34 4.37
N ARG A 46 -1.27 5.43 3.42
CA ARG A 46 -2.59 4.88 3.05
C ARG A 46 -2.51 3.36 2.99
N SER A 47 -3.60 2.69 3.37
CA SER A 47 -3.78 1.27 3.14
C SER A 47 -4.23 1.02 1.70
N LEU A 48 -3.79 -0.10 1.12
CA LEU A 48 -4.26 -0.60 -0.16
C LEU A 48 -4.28 -2.13 -0.12
N GLU A 49 -5.48 -2.71 -0.14
CA GLU A 49 -5.70 -4.15 0.03
C GLU A 49 -5.04 -4.97 -1.08
N GLU A 50 -4.99 -4.45 -2.32
CA GLU A 50 -4.40 -5.17 -3.45
C GLU A 50 -2.91 -5.49 -3.22
N LEU A 51 -2.23 -4.78 -2.31
CA LEU A 51 -0.84 -5.02 -1.97
C LEU A 51 -0.63 -6.22 -1.06
N LYS A 52 -1.68 -6.76 -0.42
CA LYS A 52 -1.62 -7.84 0.58
C LYS A 52 -1.04 -9.15 0.07
N ASN A 53 -1.28 -9.49 -1.20
CA ASN A 53 -0.86 -10.77 -1.81
C ASN A 53 0.17 -10.60 -2.92
N LYS A 54 0.87 -9.46 -2.99
CA LYS A 54 1.81 -9.16 -4.08
C LYS A 54 3.28 -9.43 -3.75
N ALA A 55 3.61 -9.98 -2.58
CA ALA A 55 4.99 -10.38 -2.27
C ALA A 55 5.49 -11.47 -3.23
N SER A 56 6.80 -11.52 -3.46
CA SER A 56 7.41 -12.63 -4.21
C SER A 56 7.14 -13.95 -3.49
N ALA A 57 6.88 -15.03 -4.24
CA ALA A 57 6.49 -16.33 -3.70
C ALA A 57 7.50 -16.90 -2.68
N ASP A 58 8.77 -16.49 -2.77
CA ASP A 58 9.87 -17.00 -1.96
C ASP A 58 10.03 -16.34 -0.59
N ILE A 59 9.26 -15.28 -0.27
CA ILE A 59 9.39 -14.58 1.01
C ILE A 59 8.16 -14.85 1.89
N PRO A 60 8.34 -15.55 3.03
CA PRO A 60 7.29 -15.68 4.03
C PRO A 60 6.95 -14.29 4.59
N GLY A 61 5.67 -13.93 4.65
CA GLY A 61 5.24 -12.68 5.29
C GLY A 61 4.60 -11.67 4.36
N GLY A 62 3.94 -12.13 3.29
CA GLY A 62 2.81 -11.44 2.65
C GLY A 62 2.97 -9.96 2.25
N GLY A 63 2.54 -9.65 1.03
CA GLY A 63 2.32 -8.28 0.60
C GLY A 63 3.54 -7.35 0.48
N ARG A 64 3.31 -6.22 -0.21
CA ARG A 64 4.36 -5.24 -0.54
C ARG A 64 4.02 -3.86 0.00
N ALA A 65 5.03 -3.16 0.47
CA ALA A 65 4.96 -1.73 0.69
C ALA A 65 5.46 -0.97 -0.55
N VAL A 66 4.84 0.16 -0.85
CA VAL A 66 5.27 1.04 -1.93
C VAL A 66 5.45 2.45 -1.39
N ALA A 67 6.67 2.95 -1.44
CA ALA A 67 6.98 4.35 -1.17
C ALA A 67 7.14 5.08 -2.50
N SER A 68 6.42 6.19 -2.64
CA SER A 68 6.52 7.08 -3.80
C SER A 68 6.46 8.52 -3.35
N ARG A 69 7.09 9.40 -4.14
CA ARG A 69 6.88 10.84 -4.03
C ARG A 69 5.48 11.17 -4.56
N TYR A 70 4.73 12.01 -3.83
CA TYR A 70 3.41 12.44 -4.30
C TYR A 70 3.57 13.69 -5.17
N ASP A 71 3.77 13.49 -6.47
CA ASP A 71 4.01 14.56 -7.45
C ASP A 71 3.40 14.20 -8.81
N ALA A 72 2.82 15.18 -9.51
CA ALA A 72 2.20 14.99 -10.82
C ALA A 72 3.22 14.63 -11.92
N ASN A 73 4.49 14.99 -11.71
CA ASN A 73 5.56 14.71 -12.66
C ASN A 73 6.15 13.30 -12.50
N MET A 74 5.60 12.46 -11.62
CA MET A 74 6.16 11.15 -11.32
C MET A 74 5.45 10.00 -12.03
N LEU A 75 4.12 9.97 -11.95
CA LEU A 75 3.27 8.92 -12.51
C LEU A 75 2.14 9.56 -13.28
N LYS A 76 2.12 9.35 -14.60
CA LYS A 76 1.05 9.86 -15.46
C LYS A 76 0.21 8.70 -15.96
N PRO A 77 -1.04 8.53 -15.47
CA PRO A 77 -1.94 7.58 -16.09
C PRO A 77 -2.30 8.08 -17.50
N TRP A 78 -2.04 7.25 -18.51
CA TRP A 78 -2.44 7.55 -19.87
C TRP A 78 -3.94 7.24 -20.04
N MET A 79 -4.77 8.29 -20.05
CA MET A 79 -6.22 8.15 -20.24
C MET A 79 -6.70 9.04 -21.40
N PRO A 80 -6.68 8.53 -22.64
CA PRO A 80 -7.14 9.31 -23.81
C PRO A 80 -8.65 9.51 -23.83
N MET A 81 -9.42 8.67 -23.14
CA MET A 81 -10.88 8.81 -23.04
C MET A 81 -11.31 8.66 -21.57
N PRO A 82 -11.68 9.77 -20.91
CA PRO A 82 -12.26 9.74 -19.57
C PRO A 82 -13.49 8.84 -19.52
N TYR A 83 -13.74 8.23 -18.36
CA TYR A 83 -14.91 7.39 -18.16
C TYR A 83 -16.18 8.24 -18.34
N ARG A 84 -17.04 7.83 -19.26
CA ARG A 84 -18.33 8.48 -19.49
C ARG A 84 -19.46 7.45 -19.60
N PHE A 85 -20.63 7.83 -19.11
CA PHE A 85 -21.85 7.10 -19.34
C PHE A 85 -22.38 7.39 -20.75
N LEU A 86 -22.83 6.35 -21.41
CA LEU A 86 -23.56 6.45 -22.67
C LEU A 86 -25.06 6.58 -22.41
N PRO A 87 -25.85 6.97 -23.42
CA PRO A 87 -27.31 7.03 -23.30
C PRO A 87 -27.89 5.71 -22.81
N VAL A 88 -28.87 5.80 -21.90
CA VAL A 88 -29.58 4.62 -21.39
C VAL A 88 -30.35 3.96 -22.53
N TYR A 89 -30.31 2.64 -22.60
CA TYR A 89 -31.19 1.89 -23.49
C TYR A 89 -31.92 0.80 -22.69
N GLN A 90 -33.13 0.49 -23.16
CA GLN A 90 -33.98 -0.52 -22.56
C GLN A 90 -33.54 -1.90 -23.06
N ASP A 91 -33.18 -2.79 -22.12
CA ASP A 91 -32.70 -4.15 -22.39
C ASP A 91 -33.71 -5.18 -21.85
N GLY A 92 -34.89 -5.22 -22.47
CA GLY A 92 -36.03 -6.04 -22.04
C GLY A 92 -37.17 -5.22 -21.41
N LEU A 93 -38.25 -5.88 -21.00
CA LEU A 93 -39.49 -5.19 -20.58
C LEU A 93 -39.34 -4.37 -19.28
N PRO A 94 -38.58 -4.81 -18.25
CA PRO A 94 -38.34 -4.01 -17.05
C PRO A 94 -36.89 -3.54 -16.84
N ASN A 95 -35.92 -3.94 -17.67
CA ASN A 95 -34.51 -3.63 -17.42
C ASN A 95 -34.03 -2.43 -18.25
N PHE A 96 -33.23 -1.58 -17.61
CA PHE A 96 -32.55 -0.45 -18.25
C PHE A 96 -31.06 -0.56 -17.96
N THR A 97 -30.25 -0.49 -19.02
CA THR A 97 -28.79 -0.61 -18.92
C THR A 97 -28.15 0.73 -19.27
N VAL A 98 -27.27 1.21 -18.38
CA VAL A 98 -26.42 2.39 -18.62
C VAL A 98 -24.99 1.92 -18.85
N PRO A 99 -24.52 1.76 -20.10
CA PRO A 99 -23.15 1.34 -20.32
C PRO A 99 -22.19 2.50 -20.05
N GLY A 100 -21.06 2.19 -19.41
CA GLY A 100 -19.95 3.11 -19.21
C GLY A 100 -18.74 2.69 -20.04
N ILE A 101 -18.11 3.64 -20.72
CA ILE A 101 -16.90 3.38 -21.52
C ILE A 101 -15.74 4.27 -21.05
N ALA A 102 -14.55 3.69 -21.00
CA ALA A 102 -13.28 4.39 -20.77
C ALA A 102 -12.19 3.77 -21.64
N ARG A 103 -11.16 4.57 -21.95
CA ARG A 103 -9.91 4.06 -22.52
C ARG A 103 -8.77 4.39 -21.59
N THR A 104 -8.07 3.35 -21.17
CA THR A 104 -6.89 3.43 -20.30
C THR A 104 -5.73 2.76 -21.00
N GLY A 105 -4.56 3.39 -20.96
CA GLY A 105 -3.29 2.80 -21.38
C GLY A 105 -2.40 2.49 -20.18
N PRO A 106 -1.20 1.93 -20.43
CA PRO A 106 -0.22 1.74 -19.37
C PRO A 106 0.15 3.10 -18.74
N PRO A 107 0.33 3.16 -17.42
CA PRO A 107 0.79 4.38 -16.77
C PRO A 107 2.26 4.63 -17.10
N ASP A 108 2.60 5.89 -17.36
CA ASP A 108 3.96 6.31 -17.64
C ASP A 108 4.69 6.69 -16.34
N VAL A 109 5.91 6.17 -16.16
CA VAL A 109 6.73 6.36 -14.96
C VAL A 109 7.92 7.25 -15.32
N MET A 110 7.74 8.55 -15.13
CA MET A 110 8.73 9.57 -15.50
C MET A 110 9.94 9.61 -14.56
N CYS A 111 9.75 9.21 -13.30
CA CYS A 111 10.81 9.24 -12.28
C CYS A 111 10.91 7.89 -11.54
N PRO A 112 11.54 6.87 -12.14
CA PRO A 112 11.66 5.54 -11.54
C PRO A 112 12.37 5.55 -10.18
N ASN A 113 13.41 6.38 -10.03
CA ASN A 113 14.21 6.49 -8.81
C ASN A 113 13.42 7.05 -7.60
N ALA A 114 12.24 7.62 -7.83
CA ALA A 114 11.35 8.12 -6.77
C ALA A 114 10.37 7.06 -6.25
N ILE A 115 10.43 5.82 -6.77
CA ILE A 115 9.67 4.66 -6.28
C ILE A 115 10.62 3.74 -5.52
N SER A 116 10.18 3.28 -4.36
CA SER A 116 10.85 2.21 -3.64
C SER A 116 9.84 1.15 -3.23
N TYR A 117 10.23 -0.11 -3.37
CA TYR A 117 9.42 -1.27 -3.03
C TYR A 117 10.02 -1.96 -1.80
N GLY A 118 9.18 -2.22 -0.80
CA GLY A 118 9.51 -3.08 0.34
C GLY A 118 8.74 -4.39 0.24
N GLY A 119 9.42 -5.52 0.41
CA GLY A 119 8.81 -6.85 0.48
C GLY A 119 8.55 -7.29 1.92
N ALA A 120 7.66 -8.29 2.08
CA ALA A 120 7.43 -9.01 3.33
C ALA A 120 7.08 -8.10 4.52
N VAL A 121 6.16 -7.18 4.29
CA VAL A 121 5.76 -6.17 5.28
C VAL A 121 4.57 -6.65 6.11
N THR A 122 3.87 -7.70 5.67
CA THR A 122 2.79 -8.28 6.47
C THR A 122 3.38 -9.17 7.55
N PRO A 123 2.95 -9.03 8.81
CA PRO A 123 3.38 -9.95 9.86
C PRO A 123 3.05 -11.39 9.47
N LEU A 124 4.03 -12.26 9.65
CA LEU A 124 3.83 -13.70 9.57
C LEU A 124 2.91 -14.16 10.70
N ARG A 125 2.06 -15.13 10.40
CA ARG A 125 1.45 -15.89 11.49
C ARG A 125 2.55 -16.67 12.22
N PRO A 126 2.43 -16.86 13.55
CA PRO A 126 3.48 -17.49 14.38
C PRO A 126 3.92 -18.87 13.89
N ASP A 127 3.03 -19.62 13.23
CA ASP A 127 3.27 -20.96 12.68
C ASP A 127 4.19 -21.00 11.45
N ARG A 128 4.45 -19.85 10.80
CA ARG A 128 5.29 -19.73 9.60
C ARG A 128 6.50 -18.84 9.79
N ALA A 129 6.72 -18.34 10.99
CA ALA A 129 7.98 -17.71 11.35
C ALA A 129 9.10 -18.76 11.24
N ARG A 130 10.26 -18.36 10.69
CA ARG A 130 11.45 -19.22 10.66
C ARG A 130 11.69 -19.75 12.09
N PRO A 131 11.90 -21.07 12.29
CA PRO A 131 12.20 -21.58 13.63
C PRO A 131 13.43 -20.86 14.17
N GLU A 132 13.26 -20.31 15.37
CA GLU A 132 14.26 -19.54 16.10
C GLU A 132 15.49 -20.43 16.31
N ARG A 133 16.68 -19.95 15.93
CA ARG A 133 17.96 -20.61 16.22
C ARG A 133 18.31 -20.39 17.68
N ASP A 134 17.53 -20.98 18.58
CA ASP A 134 17.87 -21.10 19.99
C ASP A 134 18.34 -22.54 20.23
N GLU A 135 19.66 -22.74 20.15
CA GLU A 135 20.45 -23.79 20.82
C GLU A 135 21.87 -23.85 20.22
N VAL A 136 22.68 -22.82 20.45
CA VAL A 136 24.15 -22.96 20.51
C VAL A 136 24.68 -22.02 21.59
N ARG A 137 24.48 -22.41 22.84
CA ARG A 137 25.36 -22.04 23.95
C ARG A 137 25.69 -23.32 24.70
N LEU A 138 26.96 -23.70 24.61
CA LEU A 138 27.63 -24.69 25.45
C LEU A 138 27.57 -24.29 26.92
#